data_AF-A0A959VB78-F1
#
_entry.id   AF-A0A959VB78-F1
#
_cell.length_a   1.000
_cell.length_b   1.000
_cell.length_c   1.000
_cell.angle_alpha   90.00
_cell.angle_beta   90.00
_cell.angle_gamma   90.00
#
_symmetry.space_group_name_H-M   'P 1'
#
loop_
_entity.id
_entity.type
_entity.pdbx_description
1 polymer ?
#
loop_
_entity_poly.entity_id
_entity_poly.type
_entity_poly.pdbx_seq_one_letter_code
_entity_poly.pdbx_strand_id
1 'polypeptide(L)'
;MNSFIEYWFQSSLILSLFFIGYQLLLKNETGFSQNRSFLILGILVAAITPGLPLSFSMNQDAANTVWLQEVIIRPEGIVNSIASGMSSNDILLFIYLSGVFMFSVRLISQLLHILFLIKRFGIIKIGNDNMVLLTGDYAPFSILNMIFVNKDLLNTNSIDKVIAHERVHIRQYHSIDLLLVELLTIFQWFNPFIWLYKRVIKTNHEYLADRGVLEGGINKMSYQNLLLNQVFGMQINYLTNNFNHSTIKRRLTMMSTIKNSNKSVWKFLFLLPVTIILAALITVTLSNPVSAQDKQAKAQAKESQEAQTDEEPIFMVVEEMPTFQGGHEALSQYLSTHIKYPEEARANGVEGKCLVTFIIEKDGSISNVKLLRGFDDACDNEALRVVKSMPAWNPGKQRGKDVRVQFNMPIQFKLDNAKKTEEKKG
;
A
#
# COMPACT_ATOMS: atom_id res chain seq x y z
N MET A 1 -2.31 8.82 10.95
CA MET A 1 -2.02 9.51 9.68
C MET A 1 -1.09 8.69 8.80
N ASN A 2 0.04 8.22 9.34
CA ASN A 2 1.00 7.37 8.59
C ASN A 2 0.33 6.13 7.97
N SER A 3 -0.51 5.42 8.73
CA SER A 3 -1.21 4.21 8.26
C SER A 3 -2.09 4.43 7.02
N PHE A 4 -2.74 5.60 6.87
CA PHE A 4 -3.60 5.89 5.71
C PHE A 4 -2.78 6.16 4.45
N ILE A 5 -1.69 6.91 4.58
CA ILE A 5 -0.78 7.21 3.46
C ILE A 5 -0.06 5.94 3.03
N GLU A 6 0.43 5.15 3.99
CA GLU A 6 1.05 3.84 3.76
C GLU A 6 0.10 2.89 3.02
N TYR A 7 -1.16 2.82 3.42
CA TYR A 7 -2.18 2.00 2.76
C TYR A 7 -2.33 2.34 1.26
N TRP A 8 -2.52 3.62 0.92
CA TRP A 8 -2.71 4.02 -0.48
C TRP A 8 -1.42 3.92 -1.31
N PHE A 9 -0.27 4.09 -0.67
CA PHE A 9 1.03 3.86 -1.29
C PHE A 9 1.26 2.37 -1.61
N GLN A 10 1.01 1.47 -0.65
CA GLN A 10 1.04 0.02 -0.86
C GLN A 10 0.05 -0.40 -1.96
N SER A 11 -1.18 0.11 -1.91
CA SER A 11 -2.21 -0.11 -2.94
C SER A 11 -1.73 0.32 -4.33
N SER A 12 -1.05 1.46 -4.42
CA SER A 12 -0.49 1.98 -5.68
C SER A 12 0.58 1.06 -6.26
N LEU A 13 1.48 0.54 -5.41
CA LEU A 13 2.53 -0.40 -5.81
C LEU A 13 1.94 -1.73 -6.30
N ILE A 14 0.94 -2.26 -5.61
CA ILE A 14 0.25 -3.50 -6.01
C ILE A 14 -0.45 -3.30 -7.36
N LEU A 15 -1.16 -2.18 -7.56
CA LEU A 15 -1.81 -1.89 -8.84
C LEU A 15 -0.77 -1.81 -9.98
N SER A 16 0.36 -1.17 -9.73
CA SER A 16 1.48 -1.06 -10.68
C SER A 16 2.05 -2.44 -11.06
N LEU A 17 2.23 -3.32 -10.07
CA LEU A 17 2.69 -4.69 -10.27
C LEU A 17 1.75 -5.47 -11.20
N PHE A 18 0.44 -5.43 -10.95
CA PHE A 18 -0.52 -6.09 -11.84
C PHE A 18 -0.50 -5.48 -13.25
N PHE A 19 -0.41 -4.15 -13.38
CA PHE A 19 -0.33 -3.52 -14.69
C PHE A 19 0.89 -4.01 -15.50
N ILE A 20 2.05 -4.08 -14.85
CA ILE A 20 3.30 -4.56 -15.47
C ILE A 20 3.14 -6.03 -15.88
N GLY A 21 2.58 -6.88 -15.01
CA GLY A 21 2.29 -8.28 -15.32
C GLY A 21 1.41 -8.43 -16.55
N TYR A 22 0.33 -7.63 -16.64
CA TYR A 22 -0.53 -7.60 -17.83
C TYR A 22 0.24 -7.21 -19.09
N GLN A 23 1.05 -6.14 -19.02
CA GLN A 23 1.77 -5.62 -20.16
C GLN A 23 2.77 -6.62 -20.74
N LEU A 24 3.44 -7.39 -19.88
CA LEU A 24 4.48 -8.35 -20.27
C LEU A 24 3.93 -9.61 -20.93
N LEU A 25 2.85 -10.18 -20.38
CA LEU A 25 2.42 -11.54 -20.74
C LEU A 25 1.04 -11.63 -21.39
N LEU A 26 0.13 -10.69 -21.12
CA LEU A 26 -1.29 -10.80 -21.46
C LEU A 26 -1.78 -9.82 -22.53
N LYS A 27 -1.11 -8.67 -22.69
CA LYS A 27 -1.54 -7.60 -23.62
C LYS A 27 -1.81 -8.04 -25.06
N ASN A 28 -0.95 -8.92 -25.60
CA ASN A 28 -1.03 -9.37 -26.98
C ASN A 28 -1.82 -10.68 -27.13
N GLU A 29 -2.32 -11.23 -26.03
CA GLU A 29 -3.08 -12.47 -26.06
C GLU A 29 -4.53 -12.21 -26.50
N THR A 30 -5.11 -13.20 -27.18
CA THR A 30 -6.52 -13.17 -27.59
C THR A 30 -7.45 -13.64 -26.46
N GLY A 31 -6.97 -14.03 -25.28
CA GLY A 31 -7.80 -14.36 -24.12
C GLY A 31 -8.38 -13.13 -23.43
N PHE A 32 -9.24 -12.36 -24.12
CA PHE A 32 -9.76 -11.09 -23.59
C PHE A 32 -10.56 -11.25 -22.29
N SER A 33 -11.23 -12.39 -22.10
CA SER A 33 -11.93 -12.68 -20.84
C SER A 33 -10.94 -12.87 -19.69
N GLN A 34 -9.84 -13.59 -19.91
CA GLN A 34 -8.78 -13.78 -18.91
C GLN A 34 -8.07 -12.46 -18.61
N ASN A 35 -7.80 -11.66 -19.65
CA ASN A 35 -7.24 -10.32 -19.50
C ASN A 35 -8.15 -9.42 -18.65
N ARG A 36 -9.47 -9.44 -18.90
CA ARG A 36 -10.47 -8.73 -18.09
C ARG A 36 -10.39 -9.17 -16.63
N SER A 37 -10.50 -10.47 -16.38
CA SER A 37 -10.48 -11.03 -15.01
C SER A 37 -9.20 -10.67 -14.27
N PHE A 38 -8.05 -10.74 -14.93
CA PHE A 38 -6.76 -10.37 -14.35
C PHE A 38 -6.72 -8.90 -13.92
N LEU A 39 -7.20 -7.99 -14.77
CA LEU A 39 -7.21 -6.55 -14.49
C LEU A 39 -8.20 -6.21 -13.37
N ILE A 40 -9.41 -6.77 -13.41
CA ILE A 40 -10.40 -6.53 -12.35
C ILE A 40 -9.93 -7.10 -11.01
N LEU A 41 -9.34 -8.31 -11.01
CA LEU A 41 -8.75 -8.86 -9.79
C LEU A 41 -7.59 -8.00 -9.28
N GLY A 42 -6.76 -7.44 -10.16
CA GLY A 42 -5.70 -6.52 -9.77
C GLY A 42 -6.21 -5.27 -9.03
N ILE A 43 -7.33 -4.71 -9.46
CA ILE A 43 -8.01 -3.60 -8.76
C ILE A 43 -8.50 -4.06 -7.38
N LEU A 44 -9.15 -5.22 -7.28
CA LEU A 44 -9.66 -5.74 -6.01
C LEU A 44 -8.53 -6.06 -5.03
N VAL A 45 -7.45 -6.71 -5.49
CA VAL A 45 -6.27 -7.04 -4.67
C VAL A 45 -5.57 -5.77 -4.21
N ALA A 46 -5.36 -4.80 -5.11
CA ALA A 46 -4.77 -3.51 -4.74
C ALA A 46 -5.60 -2.74 -3.69
N ALA A 47 -6.93 -2.86 -3.72
CA ALA A 47 -7.81 -2.24 -2.73
C ALA A 47 -7.87 -3.03 -1.41
N ILE A 48 -7.84 -4.36 -1.44
CA ILE A 48 -8.08 -5.17 -0.23
C ILE A 48 -6.78 -5.47 0.54
N THR A 49 -5.72 -5.86 -0.16
CA THR A 49 -4.52 -6.45 0.46
C THR A 49 -3.82 -5.54 1.48
N PRO A 50 -3.63 -4.23 1.25
CA PRO A 50 -2.99 -3.36 2.24
C PRO A 50 -3.77 -3.21 3.56
N GLY A 51 -5.08 -3.51 3.56
CA GLY A 51 -5.92 -3.46 4.76
C GLY A 51 -5.92 -4.76 5.57
N LEU A 52 -5.30 -5.82 5.06
CA LEU A 52 -5.22 -7.10 5.75
C LEU A 52 -4.03 -7.09 6.74
N PRO A 53 -4.21 -7.51 8.00
CA PRO A 53 -3.12 -7.67 8.96
C PRO A 53 -2.30 -8.92 8.61
N LEU A 54 -1.59 -8.87 7.48
CA LEU A 54 -0.73 -9.95 7.02
C LEU A 54 0.58 -9.89 7.80
N SER A 55 0.60 -10.57 8.94
CA SER A 55 1.83 -10.89 9.67
C SER A 55 2.20 -12.34 9.37
N PHE A 56 3.23 -12.55 8.56
CA PHE A 56 3.84 -13.88 8.45
C PHE A 56 4.77 -14.06 9.65
N SER A 57 4.29 -14.74 10.69
CA SER A 57 5.14 -15.22 11.76
C SER A 57 5.92 -16.41 11.23
N MET A 58 7.00 -16.15 10.49
CA MET A 58 8.03 -17.16 10.34
C MET A 58 8.53 -17.39 11.76
N ASN A 59 8.45 -18.63 12.28
CA ASN A 59 9.11 -19.04 13.52
C ASN A 59 10.61 -18.78 13.33
N GLN A 60 11.01 -17.53 13.49
CA GLN A 60 12.34 -17.24 13.91
C GLN A 60 12.31 -17.64 15.38
N ASP A 61 13.03 -18.70 15.71
CA ASP A 61 13.75 -18.78 16.98
C ASP A 61 14.78 -17.62 17.03
N ALA A 62 14.31 -16.39 16.82
CA ALA A 62 15.00 -15.18 17.19
C ALA A 62 14.78 -15.10 18.69
N ALA A 63 15.88 -15.23 19.43
CA ALA A 63 15.94 -14.93 20.84
C ALA A 63 15.18 -13.62 21.12
N ASN A 64 13.94 -13.73 21.60
CA ASN A 64 13.12 -12.62 22.02
C ASN A 64 13.75 -12.06 23.30
N THR A 65 14.70 -11.16 23.11
CA THR A 65 15.30 -10.38 24.19
C THR A 65 14.24 -9.44 24.73
N VAL A 66 14.08 -9.43 26.05
CA VAL A 66 13.13 -8.55 26.73
C VAL A 66 13.74 -7.15 26.83
N TRP A 67 13.03 -6.18 26.29
CA TRP A 67 13.39 -4.76 26.36
C TRP A 67 12.62 -4.11 27.50
N LEU A 68 13.32 -3.45 28.43
CA LEU A 68 12.66 -2.55 29.37
C LEU A 68 12.14 -1.31 28.62
N GLN A 69 10.97 -0.82 29.05
CA GLN A 69 10.39 0.41 28.52
C GLN A 69 11.33 1.59 28.77
N GLU A 70 11.51 2.44 27.76
CA GLU A 70 12.45 3.56 27.77
C GLU A 70 12.13 4.57 28.88
N VAL A 71 13.07 4.79 29.80
CA VAL A 71 13.00 5.85 30.81
C VAL A 71 13.70 7.09 30.26
N ILE A 72 12.92 8.13 29.98
CA ILE A 72 13.44 9.42 29.49
C ILE A 72 13.72 10.30 30.71
N ILE A 73 15.00 10.51 31.02
CA ILE A 73 15.41 11.40 32.10
C ILE A 73 15.44 12.83 31.55
N ARG A 74 14.65 13.73 32.14
CA ARG A 74 14.57 15.15 31.76
C ARG A 74 14.86 16.03 32.99
N PRO A 75 15.65 17.11 32.85
CA PRO A 75 15.84 18.09 33.90
C PRO A 75 14.63 19.05 33.95
N GLU A 76 13.77 18.87 34.96
CA GLU A 76 12.68 19.77 35.39
C GLU A 76 11.46 20.00 34.45
N GLY A 77 10.25 19.79 35.01
CA GLY A 77 9.03 20.60 34.79
C GLY A 77 8.45 20.76 33.36
N ILE A 78 7.22 20.25 33.17
CA ILE A 78 6.44 20.33 31.93
C ILE A 78 6.27 21.78 31.43
N VAL A 79 6.67 22.03 30.19
CA VAL A 79 6.06 23.07 29.34
C VAL A 79 5.75 22.45 27.97
N ASN A 80 4.48 22.14 27.74
CA ASN A 80 3.99 21.77 26.41
C ASN A 80 3.89 23.05 25.56
N SER A 81 4.88 23.32 24.71
CA SER A 81 4.67 24.24 23.60
C SER A 81 3.79 23.54 22.55
N ILE A 82 2.51 23.88 22.52
CA ILE A 82 1.63 23.56 21.39
C ILE A 82 2.14 24.39 20.22
N ALA A 83 3.01 23.81 19.39
CA ALA A 83 3.38 24.41 18.12
C ALA A 83 2.14 24.41 17.22
N SER A 84 1.43 25.54 17.18
CA SER A 84 0.27 25.80 16.34
C SER A 84 0.67 26.10 14.89
N GLY A 85 1.44 25.19 14.28
CA GLY A 85 1.84 25.22 12.88
C GLY A 85 1.31 23.99 12.14
N MET A 86 0.83 24.17 10.91
CA MET A 86 0.37 23.06 10.07
C MET A 86 1.57 22.16 9.74
N SER A 87 1.50 20.88 10.12
CA SER A 87 2.58 19.92 9.85
C SER A 87 2.69 19.66 8.35
N SER A 88 3.88 19.32 7.85
CA SER A 88 4.06 18.89 6.45
C SER A 88 3.13 17.75 6.05
N ASN A 89 2.81 16.87 7.00
CA ASN A 89 1.86 15.78 6.78
C ASN A 89 0.42 16.28 6.62
N ASP A 90 0.05 17.36 7.32
CA ASP A 90 -1.28 17.96 7.21
C ASP A 90 -1.46 18.63 5.84
N ILE A 91 -0.42 19.28 5.32
CA ILE A 91 -0.40 19.85 3.97
C ILE A 91 -0.56 18.75 2.92
N LEU A 92 0.19 17.65 3.05
CA LEU A 92 0.11 16.52 2.11
C LEU A 92 -1.27 15.84 2.14
N LEU A 93 -1.86 15.70 3.33
CA LEU A 93 -3.23 15.21 3.49
C LEU A 93 -4.24 16.16 2.82
N PHE A 94 -4.09 17.46 2.99
CA PHE A 94 -4.97 18.45 2.36
C PHE A 94 -4.91 18.38 0.83
N ILE A 95 -3.70 18.29 0.25
CA ILE A 95 -3.52 18.08 -1.20
C ILE A 95 -4.21 16.79 -1.64
N TYR A 96 -3.99 15.69 -0.93
CA TYR A 96 -4.62 14.41 -1.24
C TYR A 96 -6.15 14.51 -1.24
N LEU A 97 -6.75 15.08 -0.19
CA LEU A 97 -8.19 15.25 -0.05
C LEU A 97 -8.79 16.19 -1.11
N SER A 98 -8.06 17.23 -1.51
CA SER A 98 -8.49 18.12 -2.59
C SER A 98 -8.65 17.38 -3.92
N GLY A 99 -7.73 16.46 -4.23
CA GLY A 99 -7.81 15.60 -5.41
C GLY A 99 -8.99 14.64 -5.33
N VAL A 100 -9.15 13.95 -4.19
CA VAL A 100 -10.32 13.06 -3.94
C VAL A 100 -11.63 13.80 -4.15
N PHE A 101 -11.76 15.02 -3.61
CA PHE A 101 -12.95 15.85 -3.77
C PHE A 101 -13.19 16.21 -5.24
N MET A 102 -12.18 16.71 -5.96
CA MET A 102 -12.28 17.09 -7.36
C MET A 102 -12.72 15.91 -8.26
N PHE A 103 -12.11 14.73 -8.08
CA PHE A 103 -12.46 13.55 -8.87
C PHE A 103 -13.83 12.96 -8.49
N SER A 104 -14.24 13.10 -7.23
CA SER A 104 -15.59 12.74 -6.78
C SER A 104 -16.65 13.62 -7.45
N VAL A 105 -16.46 14.95 -7.45
CA VAL A 105 -17.36 15.90 -8.12
C VAL A 105 -17.44 15.59 -9.62
N ARG A 106 -16.30 15.30 -10.25
CA ARG A 106 -16.25 14.89 -11.67
C ARG A 106 -17.08 13.62 -11.91
N LEU A 107 -16.93 12.56 -11.11
CA LEU A 107 -17.73 11.33 -11.26
C LEU A 107 -19.22 11.61 -11.08
N ILE A 108 -19.59 12.37 -10.04
CA ILE A 108 -20.98 12.75 -9.78
C ILE A 108 -21.56 13.53 -10.96
N SER A 109 -20.83 14.49 -11.51
CA SER A 109 -21.30 15.26 -12.68
C SER A 109 -21.56 14.39 -13.91
N GLN A 110 -20.74 13.36 -14.14
CA GLN A 110 -20.91 12.41 -15.26
C GLN A 110 -22.17 11.55 -15.06
N LEU A 111 -22.40 11.07 -13.84
CA LEU A 111 -23.61 10.31 -13.51
C LEU A 111 -24.86 11.18 -13.60
N LEU A 112 -24.81 12.42 -13.10
CA LEU A 112 -25.91 13.38 -13.20
C LEU A 112 -26.22 13.73 -14.67
N HIS A 113 -25.20 13.87 -15.52
CA HIS A 113 -25.41 14.10 -16.95
C HIS A 113 -26.13 12.94 -17.62
N ILE A 114 -25.78 11.69 -17.29
CA ILE A 114 -26.48 10.51 -17.81
C ILE A 114 -27.93 10.47 -17.30
N LEU A 115 -28.16 10.75 -16.02
CA LEU A 115 -29.52 10.85 -15.47
C LEU A 115 -30.34 11.96 -16.13
N PHE A 116 -29.71 13.09 -16.45
CA PHE A 116 -30.34 14.17 -17.20
C PHE A 116 -30.75 13.72 -18.60
N LEU A 117 -29.89 13.01 -19.34
CA LEU A 117 -30.23 12.46 -20.65
C LEU A 117 -31.43 11.49 -20.56
N ILE A 118 -31.44 10.60 -19.57
CA ILE A 118 -32.55 9.66 -19.36
C ILE A 118 -33.85 10.41 -19.07
N LYS A 119 -33.82 11.42 -18.20
CA LYS A 119 -35.00 12.24 -17.87
C LYS A 119 -35.50 13.05 -19.06
N ARG A 120 -34.59 13.60 -19.88
CA ARG A 120 -34.93 14.46 -21.01
C ARG A 120 -35.49 13.70 -22.20
N PHE A 121 -34.89 12.57 -22.57
CA PHE A 121 -35.25 11.83 -23.78
C PHE A 121 -36.20 10.65 -23.52
N GLY A 122 -36.33 10.23 -22.26
CA GLY A 122 -37.16 9.10 -21.88
C GLY A 122 -36.57 7.75 -22.29
N ILE A 123 -37.11 6.68 -21.68
CA ILE A 123 -36.75 5.30 -22.01
C ILE A 123 -37.85 4.72 -22.89
N ILE A 124 -37.47 4.21 -24.06
CA ILE A 124 -38.36 3.55 -25.02
C ILE A 124 -37.94 2.09 -25.11
N LYS A 125 -38.89 1.17 -25.02
CA LYS A 125 -38.61 -0.26 -25.20
C LYS A 125 -38.79 -0.64 -26.67
N ILE A 126 -37.71 -1.08 -27.31
CA ILE A 126 -37.73 -1.55 -28.71
C ILE A 126 -37.32 -3.02 -28.69
N GLY A 127 -38.29 -3.91 -28.96
CA GLY A 127 -38.11 -5.35 -28.78
C GLY A 127 -37.86 -5.70 -27.31
N ASN A 128 -36.72 -6.35 -27.03
CA ASN A 128 -36.30 -6.70 -25.67
C ASN A 128 -35.34 -5.69 -25.03
N ASP A 129 -34.91 -4.65 -25.76
CA ASP A 129 -33.89 -3.70 -25.28
C ASP A 129 -34.54 -2.39 -24.80
N ASN A 130 -33.99 -1.82 -23.72
CA ASN A 130 -34.32 -0.47 -23.28
C ASN A 130 -33.43 0.51 -24.03
N MET A 131 -34.03 1.42 -24.80
CA MET A 131 -33.31 2.37 -25.64
C MET A 131 -33.66 3.82 -25.28
N VAL A 132 -32.67 4.71 -25.38
CA VAL A 132 -32.82 6.15 -25.27
C VAL A 132 -32.42 6.78 -26.59
N LEU A 133 -33.40 7.36 -27.29
CA LEU A 133 -33.21 7.93 -28.61
C LEU A 133 -32.76 9.39 -28.52
N LEU A 134 -31.48 9.62 -28.78
CA LEU A 134 -30.84 10.94 -28.72
C LEU A 134 -31.03 11.69 -30.03
N THR A 135 -31.13 13.02 -29.93
CA THR A 135 -31.12 13.94 -31.09
C THR A 135 -29.82 14.74 -31.09
N GLY A 136 -29.07 14.71 -32.20
CA GLY A 136 -27.75 15.36 -32.36
C GLY A 136 -26.60 14.36 -32.47
N ASP A 137 -25.37 14.86 -32.64
CA ASP A 137 -24.14 14.07 -32.95
C ASP A 137 -23.57 13.25 -31.77
N TYR A 138 -24.43 12.52 -31.06
CA TYR A 138 -24.00 11.57 -30.04
C TYR A 138 -23.60 10.24 -30.67
N ALA A 139 -22.38 9.80 -30.39
CA ALA A 139 -21.96 8.43 -30.69
C ALA A 139 -22.82 7.43 -29.90
N PRO A 140 -23.17 6.26 -30.47
CA PRO A 140 -23.85 5.21 -29.73
C PRO A 140 -23.04 4.76 -28.52
N PHE A 141 -23.72 4.50 -27.40
CA PHE A 141 -23.11 3.91 -26.22
C PHE A 141 -24.14 3.15 -25.40
N SER A 142 -23.68 2.32 -24.48
CA SER A 142 -24.53 1.56 -23.57
C SER A 142 -24.09 1.76 -22.12
N ILE A 143 -25.08 1.78 -21.23
CA ILE A 143 -24.84 1.81 -19.79
C ILE A 143 -25.85 0.95 -19.06
N LEU A 144 -25.35 0.10 -18.17
CA LEU A 144 -26.13 -0.89 -17.40
C LEU A 144 -26.99 -1.76 -18.33
N ASN A 145 -28.30 -1.50 -18.40
CA ASN A 145 -29.26 -2.23 -19.22
C ASN A 145 -29.91 -1.34 -20.31
N MET A 146 -29.30 -0.21 -20.64
CA MET A 146 -29.83 0.79 -21.58
C MET A 146 -28.86 1.03 -22.74
N ILE A 147 -29.41 1.19 -23.95
CA ILE A 147 -28.68 1.54 -25.16
C ILE A 147 -29.06 2.97 -25.56
N PHE A 148 -28.06 3.82 -25.77
CA PHE A 148 -28.21 5.20 -26.23
C PHE A 148 -27.83 5.23 -27.71
N VAL A 149 -28.76 5.65 -28.56
CA VAL A 149 -28.60 5.64 -30.02
C VAL A 149 -29.10 6.95 -30.59
N ASN A 150 -28.37 7.52 -31.55
CA ASN A 150 -28.86 8.66 -32.32
C ASN A 150 -29.99 8.22 -33.28
N LYS A 151 -31.10 8.96 -33.29
CA LYS A 151 -32.21 8.77 -34.24
C LYS A 151 -31.75 8.73 -35.70
N ASP A 152 -30.75 9.50 -36.09
CA ASP A 152 -30.26 9.55 -37.48
C ASP A 152 -29.64 8.22 -37.92
N LEU A 153 -29.08 7.46 -36.97
CA LEU A 153 -28.46 6.17 -37.22
C LEU A 153 -29.49 5.06 -37.46
N LEU A 154 -30.74 5.24 -36.99
CA LEU A 154 -31.82 4.24 -37.13
C LEU A 154 -32.17 3.95 -38.58
N ASN A 155 -31.97 4.92 -39.48
CA ASN A 155 -32.29 4.78 -40.90
C ASN A 155 -31.19 4.07 -41.70
N THR A 156 -30.09 3.67 -41.05
CA THR A 156 -28.96 3.01 -41.73
C THR A 156 -29.07 1.49 -41.64
N ASN A 157 -28.76 0.78 -42.73
CA ASN A 157 -28.65 -0.69 -42.77
C ASN A 157 -27.54 -1.26 -41.85
N SER A 158 -26.86 -0.43 -41.07
CA SER A 158 -25.80 -0.82 -40.16
C SER A 158 -26.21 -0.76 -38.69
N ILE A 159 -27.42 -0.28 -38.39
CA ILE A 159 -27.88 -0.11 -37.01
C ILE A 159 -27.89 -1.42 -36.23
N ASP A 160 -28.29 -2.53 -36.88
CA ASP A 160 -28.33 -3.85 -36.24
C ASP A 160 -26.97 -4.30 -35.72
N LYS A 161 -25.90 -3.96 -36.45
CA LYS A 161 -24.52 -4.27 -36.05
C LYS A 161 -24.07 -3.44 -34.85
N VAL A 162 -24.47 -2.16 -34.81
CA VAL A 162 -24.19 -1.26 -33.68
C VAL A 162 -24.96 -1.71 -32.44
N ILE A 163 -26.26 -2.00 -32.57
CA ILE A 163 -27.07 -2.51 -31.47
C ILE A 163 -26.52 -3.85 -30.96
N ALA A 164 -26.11 -4.75 -31.87
CA ALA A 164 -25.49 -6.00 -31.48
C ALA A 164 -24.21 -5.77 -30.67
N HIS A 165 -23.37 -4.79 -31.04
CA HIS A 165 -22.18 -4.40 -30.29
C HIS A 165 -22.53 -3.87 -28.89
N GLU A 166 -23.42 -2.89 -28.80
CA GLU A 166 -23.86 -2.30 -27.53
C GLU A 166 -24.52 -3.34 -26.61
N ARG A 167 -25.25 -4.30 -27.18
CA ARG A 167 -25.85 -5.40 -26.42
C ARG A 167 -24.78 -6.29 -25.76
N VAL A 168 -23.60 -6.46 -26.37
CA VAL A 168 -22.52 -7.22 -25.73
C VAL A 168 -21.99 -6.47 -24.50
N HIS A 169 -21.88 -5.14 -24.55
CA HIS A 169 -21.46 -4.34 -23.39
C HIS A 169 -22.42 -4.49 -22.21
N ILE A 170 -23.73 -4.49 -22.48
CA ILE A 170 -24.78 -4.73 -21.49
C ILE A 170 -24.67 -6.15 -20.92
N ARG A 171 -24.68 -7.16 -21.81
CA ARG A 171 -24.64 -8.58 -21.41
C ARG A 171 -23.43 -8.93 -20.56
N GLN A 172 -22.29 -8.30 -20.82
CA GLN A 172 -21.05 -8.51 -20.08
C GLN A 172 -20.84 -7.53 -18.92
N TYR A 173 -21.81 -6.64 -18.63
CA TYR A 173 -21.74 -5.67 -17.53
C TYR A 173 -20.51 -4.75 -17.57
N HIS A 174 -20.06 -4.33 -18.76
CA HIS A 174 -18.87 -3.48 -18.92
C HIS A 174 -18.98 -2.13 -18.21
N SER A 175 -20.20 -1.63 -17.97
CA SER A 175 -20.42 -0.40 -17.19
C SER A 175 -20.00 -0.53 -15.72
N ILE A 176 -20.14 -1.73 -15.13
CA ILE A 176 -19.75 -1.98 -13.73
C ILE A 176 -18.24 -1.92 -13.59
N ASP A 177 -17.52 -2.57 -14.51
CA ASP A 177 -16.06 -2.52 -14.57
C ASP A 177 -15.54 -1.08 -14.69
N LEU A 178 -16.17 -0.27 -15.56
CA LEU A 178 -15.77 1.14 -15.74
C LEU A 178 -16.06 1.96 -14.46
N LEU A 179 -17.21 1.75 -13.82
CA LEU A 179 -17.54 2.40 -12.55
C LEU A 179 -16.52 2.03 -11.46
N LEU A 180 -16.14 0.76 -11.36
CA LEU A 180 -15.14 0.28 -10.39
C LEU A 180 -13.79 0.97 -10.59
N VAL A 181 -13.34 1.12 -11.85
CA VAL A 181 -12.10 1.83 -12.17
C VAL A 181 -12.19 3.31 -11.83
N GLU A 182 -13.32 3.97 -12.12
CA GLU A 182 -13.52 5.38 -11.78
C GLU A 182 -13.53 5.59 -10.25
N LEU A 183 -14.19 4.69 -9.50
CA LEU A 183 -14.18 4.72 -8.04
C LEU A 183 -12.76 4.58 -7.48
N LEU A 184 -11.95 3.65 -8.00
CA LEU A 184 -10.55 3.54 -7.58
C LEU A 184 -9.73 4.75 -8.01
N THR A 185 -10.02 5.34 -9.17
CA THR A 185 -9.33 6.56 -9.67
C THR A 185 -9.50 7.74 -8.72
N ILE A 186 -10.63 7.85 -8.02
CA ILE A 186 -10.83 8.90 -7.01
C ILE A 186 -9.76 8.83 -5.92
N PHE A 187 -9.47 7.63 -5.40
CA PHE A 187 -8.50 7.45 -4.32
C PHE A 187 -7.05 7.36 -4.81
N GLN A 188 -6.85 6.88 -6.03
CA GLN A 188 -5.54 6.68 -6.67
C GLN A 188 -5.25 7.74 -7.74
N TRP A 189 -5.82 8.94 -7.64
CA TRP A 189 -5.76 9.94 -8.72
C TRP A 189 -4.33 10.35 -9.09
N PHE A 190 -3.42 10.34 -8.11
CA PHE A 190 -2.00 10.66 -8.27
C PHE A 190 -1.21 9.52 -8.94
N ASN A 191 -1.76 8.31 -8.99
CA ASN A 191 -1.09 7.14 -9.51
C ASN A 191 -1.23 7.06 -11.05
N PRO A 192 -0.15 7.13 -11.84
CA PRO A 192 -0.23 7.04 -13.30
C PRO A 192 -0.82 5.71 -13.80
N PHE A 193 -0.67 4.62 -13.04
CA PHE A 193 -1.11 3.29 -13.45
C PHE A 193 -2.63 3.14 -13.45
N ILE A 194 -3.40 3.87 -12.63
CA ILE A 194 -4.87 3.80 -12.69
C ILE A 194 -5.40 4.34 -14.02
N TRP A 195 -4.77 5.41 -14.53
CA TRP A 195 -5.11 6.00 -15.82
C TRP A 195 -4.80 5.05 -16.99
N LEU A 196 -3.68 4.33 -16.89
CA LEU A 196 -3.33 3.29 -17.86
C LEU A 196 -4.28 2.09 -17.78
N TYR A 197 -4.65 1.67 -16.56
CA TYR A 197 -5.65 0.63 -16.30
C TYR A 197 -6.96 0.93 -17.00
N LYS A 198 -7.48 2.14 -16.82
CA LYS A 198 -8.73 2.61 -17.45
C LYS A 198 -8.68 2.48 -18.98
N ARG A 199 -7.57 2.89 -19.60
CA ARG A 199 -7.37 2.78 -21.06
C ARG A 199 -7.36 1.33 -21.52
N VAL A 200 -6.69 0.45 -20.78
CA VAL A 200 -6.56 -0.97 -21.12
C VAL A 200 -7.89 -1.71 -20.93
N ILE A 201 -8.60 -1.49 -19.83
CA ILE A 201 -9.92 -2.12 -19.58
C ILE A 201 -10.90 -1.73 -20.68
N LYS A 202 -10.98 -0.44 -21.04
CA LYS A 202 -11.83 0.01 -22.14
C LYS A 202 -11.46 -0.70 -23.45
N THR A 203 -10.18 -0.75 -23.79
CA THR A 203 -9.70 -1.46 -24.99
C THR A 203 -10.08 -2.95 -24.98
N ASN A 204 -9.99 -3.60 -23.81
CA ASN A 204 -10.35 -5.00 -23.66
C ASN A 204 -11.87 -5.22 -23.78
N HIS A 205 -12.70 -4.30 -23.29
CA HIS A 205 -14.16 -4.30 -23.50
C HIS A 205 -14.52 -4.21 -24.99
N GLU A 206 -13.86 -3.32 -25.74
CA GLU A 206 -14.05 -3.23 -27.20
C GLU A 206 -13.75 -4.57 -27.87
N TYR A 207 -12.65 -5.24 -27.51
CA TYR A 207 -12.30 -6.55 -28.07
C TYR A 207 -13.32 -7.65 -27.71
N LEU A 208 -13.86 -7.62 -26.50
CA LEU A 208 -14.91 -8.55 -26.07
C LEU A 208 -16.22 -8.29 -26.81
N ALA A 209 -16.58 -7.03 -27.02
CA ALA A 209 -17.75 -6.63 -27.77
C ALA A 209 -17.62 -7.03 -29.26
N ASP A 210 -16.47 -6.75 -29.87
CA ASP A 210 -16.15 -7.15 -31.24
C ASP A 210 -16.22 -8.68 -31.41
N ARG A 211 -15.66 -9.44 -30.47
CA ARG A 211 -15.79 -10.91 -30.46
C ARG A 211 -17.25 -11.35 -30.37
N GLY A 212 -18.01 -10.79 -29.45
CA GLY A 212 -19.41 -11.18 -29.23
C GLY A 212 -20.30 -10.92 -30.45
N VAL A 213 -20.00 -9.88 -31.24
CA VAL A 213 -20.66 -9.60 -32.53
C VAL A 213 -20.33 -10.66 -33.58
N LEU A 214 -19.05 -11.04 -33.70
CA LEU A 214 -18.59 -12.05 -34.65
C LEU A 214 -19.13 -13.45 -34.30
N GLU A 215 -19.15 -13.80 -33.01
CA GLU A 215 -19.76 -15.04 -32.50
C GLU A 215 -21.28 -15.06 -32.69
N GLY A 216 -21.92 -13.88 -32.71
CA GLY A 216 -23.33 -13.71 -33.04
C GLY A 216 -23.69 -13.90 -34.52
N GLY A 217 -22.72 -14.28 -35.37
CA GLY A 217 -22.95 -14.60 -36.78
C GLY A 217 -22.86 -13.42 -37.75
N ILE A 218 -22.52 -12.22 -37.27
CA ILE A 218 -22.36 -11.04 -38.13
C ILE A 218 -21.10 -11.19 -38.99
N ASN A 219 -21.24 -10.97 -40.31
CA ASN A 219 -20.11 -11.07 -41.24
C ASN A 219 -18.99 -10.07 -40.86
N LYS A 220 -17.79 -10.62 -40.66
CA LYS A 220 -16.60 -9.88 -40.23
C LYS A 220 -16.25 -8.71 -41.13
N MET A 221 -16.21 -8.89 -42.45
CA MET A 221 -15.81 -7.82 -43.39
C MET A 221 -16.84 -6.70 -43.37
N SER A 222 -18.13 -7.05 -43.37
CA SER A 222 -19.25 -6.12 -43.28
C SER A 222 -19.24 -5.32 -41.98
N TYR A 223 -18.77 -5.91 -40.88
CA TYR A 223 -18.60 -5.24 -39.59
C TYR A 223 -17.34 -4.36 -39.54
N GLN A 224 -16.21 -4.82 -40.08
CA GLN A 224 -14.98 -4.03 -40.16
C GLN A 224 -15.18 -2.76 -41.01
N ASN A 225 -15.92 -2.85 -42.12
CA ASN A 225 -16.27 -1.70 -42.94
C ASN A 225 -17.15 -0.70 -42.20
N LEU A 226 -18.07 -1.16 -41.36
CA LEU A 226 -18.86 -0.27 -40.49
C LEU A 226 -17.95 0.52 -39.55
N LEU A 227 -17.04 -0.16 -38.85
CA LEU A 227 -16.12 0.48 -37.90
C LEU A 227 -15.19 1.49 -38.58
N LEU A 228 -14.73 1.19 -39.79
CA LEU A 228 -13.94 2.11 -40.60
C LEU A 228 -14.78 3.32 -41.02
N ASN A 229 -15.96 3.10 -41.58
CA ASN A 229 -16.84 4.17 -42.06
C ASN A 229 -17.30 5.09 -40.93
N GLN A 230 -17.54 4.56 -39.72
CA GLN A 230 -17.90 5.35 -38.55
C GLN A 230 -16.80 6.34 -38.14
N VAL A 231 -15.53 6.04 -38.42
CA VAL A 231 -14.40 6.90 -38.04
C VAL A 231 -13.89 7.75 -39.18
N PHE A 232 -13.93 7.25 -40.41
CA PHE A 232 -13.47 7.97 -41.61
C PHE A 232 -14.58 8.78 -42.30
N GLY A 233 -15.86 8.54 -41.98
CA GLY A 233 -17.01 9.28 -42.52
C GLY A 233 -17.14 10.73 -42.02
N MET A 234 -16.30 11.14 -41.06
CA MET A 234 -16.20 12.50 -40.56
C MET A 234 -14.94 13.15 -41.15
N GLN A 235 -15.09 14.00 -42.17
CA GLN A 235 -14.01 14.88 -42.60
C GLN A 235 -13.68 15.85 -41.45
N ILE A 236 -12.43 15.92 -40.99
CA ILE A 236 -11.99 16.92 -40.01
C ILE A 236 -10.60 17.48 -40.41
N ASN A 237 -10.52 18.80 -40.33
CA ASN A 237 -9.48 19.72 -40.78
C ASN A 237 -8.02 19.38 -40.40
N TYR A 238 -7.10 19.77 -41.31
CA TYR A 238 -5.67 19.43 -41.41
C TYR A 238 -4.70 20.16 -40.42
N LEU A 239 -5.14 20.50 -39.20
CA LEU A 239 -4.24 21.11 -38.19
C LEU A 239 -4.24 20.41 -36.82
N THR A 240 -4.83 19.21 -36.70
CA THR A 240 -4.83 18.45 -35.45
C THR A 240 -4.12 17.11 -35.62
N ASN A 241 -3.23 16.77 -34.68
CA ASN A 241 -2.58 15.46 -34.59
C ASN A 241 -3.68 14.40 -34.40
N ASN A 242 -4.01 13.66 -35.46
CA ASN A 242 -5.16 12.76 -35.56
C ASN A 242 -4.93 11.50 -34.70
N PHE A 243 -5.08 11.69 -33.39
CA PHE A 243 -4.85 10.71 -32.34
C PHE A 243 -6.05 9.76 -32.19
N ASN A 244 -6.20 8.79 -33.10
CA ASN A 244 -6.77 7.48 -32.72
C ASN A 244 -6.57 6.30 -33.70
N HIS A 245 -5.72 6.39 -34.73
CA HIS A 245 -5.51 5.27 -35.66
C HIS A 245 -5.06 3.98 -34.97
N SER A 246 -4.35 4.07 -33.83
CA SER A 246 -3.81 2.90 -33.13
C SER A 246 -4.88 2.00 -32.49
N THR A 247 -6.02 2.55 -32.04
CA THR A 247 -7.06 1.78 -31.34
C THR A 247 -7.93 1.00 -32.32
N ILE A 248 -8.35 1.62 -33.42
CA ILE A 248 -9.09 0.95 -34.49
C ILE A 248 -8.21 -0.06 -35.20
N LYS A 249 -6.98 0.30 -35.56
CA LYS A 249 -6.01 -0.65 -36.12
C LYS A 249 -5.90 -1.89 -35.23
N ARG A 250 -5.82 -1.69 -33.92
CA ARG A 250 -5.80 -2.79 -32.95
C ARG A 250 -7.08 -3.61 -32.93
N ARG A 251 -8.27 -2.99 -32.89
CA ARG A 251 -9.55 -3.70 -32.97
C ARG A 251 -9.63 -4.56 -34.24
N LEU A 252 -9.29 -3.98 -35.40
CA LEU A 252 -9.26 -4.69 -36.69
C LEU A 252 -8.25 -5.84 -36.72
N THR A 253 -7.05 -5.63 -36.16
CA THR A 253 -6.00 -6.66 -36.05
C THR A 253 -6.45 -7.79 -35.12
N MET A 254 -7.01 -7.46 -33.96
CA MET A 254 -7.47 -8.47 -33.01
C MET A 254 -8.63 -9.30 -33.55
N MET A 255 -9.54 -8.70 -34.33
CA MET A 255 -10.58 -9.45 -35.08
C MET A 255 -10.01 -10.36 -36.16
N SER A 256 -8.85 -10.03 -36.74
CA SER A 256 -8.19 -10.86 -37.75
C SER A 256 -7.41 -12.02 -37.15
N THR A 257 -7.00 -11.91 -35.89
CA THR A 257 -6.20 -12.92 -35.19
C THR A 257 -6.98 -13.75 -34.18
N ILE A 258 -8.32 -13.60 -34.09
CA ILE A 258 -9.14 -14.43 -33.19
C ILE A 258 -8.95 -15.91 -33.56
N LYS A 259 -8.18 -16.61 -32.73
CA LYS A 259 -8.03 -18.06 -32.73
C LYS A 259 -8.50 -18.56 -31.39
N ASN A 260 -9.21 -19.69 -31.38
CA ASN A 260 -9.57 -20.38 -30.15
C ASN A 260 -8.31 -21.05 -29.59
N SER A 261 -7.58 -20.36 -28.71
CA SER A 261 -6.31 -20.85 -28.18
C SER A 261 -6.29 -20.78 -26.66
N ASN A 262 -6.12 -21.95 -26.03
CA ASN A 262 -6.00 -22.08 -24.58
C ASN A 262 -4.66 -21.54 -24.03
N LYS A 263 -3.74 -21.03 -24.87
CA LYS A 263 -2.44 -20.51 -24.43
C LYS A 263 -2.58 -19.35 -23.44
N SER A 264 -3.55 -18.46 -23.65
CA SER A 264 -3.81 -17.34 -22.73
C SER A 264 -4.29 -17.79 -21.35
N VAL A 265 -4.94 -18.96 -21.27
CA VAL A 265 -5.44 -19.51 -20.00
C VAL A 265 -4.27 -19.97 -19.12
N TRP A 266 -3.30 -20.68 -19.69
CA TRP A 266 -2.12 -21.12 -18.94
C TRP A 266 -1.25 -19.95 -18.47
N LYS A 267 -1.07 -18.93 -19.31
CA LYS A 267 -0.35 -17.70 -18.92
C LYS A 267 -1.05 -16.97 -17.78
N PHE A 268 -2.38 -16.87 -17.84
CA PHE A 268 -3.19 -16.31 -16.76
C PHE A 268 -3.07 -17.15 -15.47
N LEU A 269 -3.21 -18.47 -15.57
CA LEU A 269 -3.14 -19.39 -14.43
C LEU A 269 -1.78 -19.34 -13.72
N PHE A 270 -0.69 -19.14 -14.47
CA PHE A 270 0.65 -18.98 -13.91
C PHE A 270 0.89 -17.57 -13.34
N LEU A 271 0.48 -16.52 -14.04
CA LEU A 271 0.76 -15.13 -13.65
C LEU A 271 -0.03 -14.70 -12.40
N LEU A 272 -1.26 -15.21 -12.26
CA LEU A 272 -2.15 -14.85 -11.16
C LEU A 272 -1.55 -15.17 -9.76
N PRO A 273 -1.14 -16.41 -9.44
CA PRO A 273 -0.57 -16.71 -8.13
C PRO A 273 0.74 -15.96 -7.90
N VAL A 274 1.58 -15.80 -8.92
CA VAL A 274 2.86 -15.07 -8.82
C VAL A 274 2.61 -13.61 -8.42
N THR A 275 1.65 -12.93 -9.05
CA THR A 275 1.33 -11.53 -8.74
C THR A 275 0.67 -11.37 -7.37
N ILE A 276 -0.17 -12.32 -6.94
CA ILE A 276 -0.77 -12.32 -5.60
C ILE A 276 0.31 -12.53 -4.52
N ILE A 277 1.22 -13.49 -4.71
CA ILE A 277 2.34 -13.73 -3.77
C ILE A 277 3.22 -12.49 -3.67
N LEU A 278 3.57 -11.87 -4.80
CA LEU A 278 4.36 -10.64 -4.80
C LEU A 278 3.61 -9.47 -4.12
N ALA A 279 2.31 -9.32 -4.32
CA ALA A 279 1.51 -8.31 -3.62
C ALA A 279 1.48 -8.54 -2.10
N ALA A 280 1.36 -9.79 -1.65
CA ALA A 280 1.45 -10.16 -0.24
C ALA A 280 2.85 -9.86 0.33
N LEU A 281 3.92 -10.19 -0.40
CA LEU A 281 5.30 -9.87 -0.01
C LEU A 281 5.53 -8.36 0.13
N ILE A 282 5.03 -7.55 -0.81
CA ILE A 282 5.11 -6.08 -0.72
C ILE A 282 4.42 -5.58 0.56
N THR A 283 3.25 -6.13 0.88
CA THR A 283 2.49 -5.74 2.07
C THR A 283 3.24 -6.13 3.36
N VAL A 284 3.75 -7.35 3.45
CA VAL A 284 4.50 -7.84 4.62
C VAL A 284 5.78 -7.03 4.83
N THR A 285 6.53 -6.75 3.77
CA THR A 285 7.82 -6.04 3.84
C THR A 285 7.68 -4.56 4.19
N LEU A 286 6.62 -3.90 3.73
CA LEU A 286 6.35 -2.50 4.05
C LEU A 286 5.71 -2.32 5.43
N SER A 287 4.90 -3.29 5.89
CA SER A 287 4.29 -3.25 7.23
C SER A 287 5.25 -3.65 8.34
N ASN A 288 6.21 -4.55 8.04
CA ASN A 288 7.28 -4.95 8.96
C ASN A 288 8.64 -4.60 8.32
N PRO A 289 9.06 -3.33 8.34
CA PRO A 289 10.40 -2.99 7.88
C PRO A 289 11.39 -3.71 8.81
N VAL A 290 12.06 -4.75 8.29
CA VAL A 290 13.18 -5.40 8.99
C VAL A 290 14.18 -4.29 9.30
N SER A 291 14.27 -3.91 10.57
CA SER A 291 15.15 -2.84 10.99
C SER A 291 16.58 -3.25 10.63
N ALA A 292 17.36 -2.32 10.07
CA ALA A 292 18.78 -2.56 9.82
C ALA A 292 19.55 -2.99 11.09
N GLN A 293 18.97 -2.75 12.27
CA GLN A 293 19.49 -3.19 13.57
C GLN A 293 19.34 -4.71 13.80
N ASP A 294 18.35 -5.38 13.21
CA ASP A 294 18.17 -6.84 13.34
C ASP A 294 19.24 -7.64 12.58
N LYS A 295 19.77 -7.07 11.49
CA LYS A 295 20.90 -7.67 10.74
C LYS A 295 22.23 -7.54 11.48
N GLN A 296 22.46 -6.43 12.21
CA GLN A 296 23.66 -6.25 13.03
C GLN A 296 23.61 -7.06 14.33
N ALA A 297 22.44 -7.15 14.98
CA ALA A 297 22.25 -7.99 16.16
C ALA A 297 22.48 -9.49 15.88
N LYS A 298 22.07 -9.99 14.71
CA LYS A 298 22.35 -11.38 14.28
C LYS A 298 23.81 -11.62 13.87
N ALA A 299 24.53 -10.60 13.44
CA ALA A 299 25.95 -10.71 13.11
C ALA A 299 26.83 -10.74 14.37
N GLN A 300 26.50 -9.95 15.40
CA GLN A 300 27.23 -9.94 16.69
C GLN A 300 26.83 -11.09 17.63
N ALA A 301 25.61 -11.60 17.56
CA ALA A 301 25.19 -12.77 18.35
C ALA A 301 25.94 -14.07 17.95
N LYS A 302 26.45 -14.13 16.72
CA LYS A 302 27.24 -15.27 16.22
C LYS A 302 28.70 -15.25 16.72
N GLU A 303 29.18 -14.09 17.18
CA GLU A 303 30.56 -13.90 17.66
C GLU A 303 30.67 -14.05 19.20
N SER A 304 29.55 -14.08 19.92
CA SER A 304 29.50 -14.22 21.39
C SER A 304 29.20 -15.64 21.88
N GLN A 305 29.13 -16.65 21.01
CA GLN A 305 28.84 -18.05 21.37
C GLN A 305 30.07 -18.98 21.38
N GLU A 306 31.28 -18.47 21.17
CA GLU A 306 32.53 -19.21 21.42
C GLU A 306 33.24 -18.69 22.68
N ALA A 307 32.64 -18.93 23.85
CA ALA A 307 33.35 -18.98 25.13
C ALA A 307 32.55 -19.85 26.12
N GLN A 308 33.06 -21.04 26.42
CA GLN A 308 32.52 -22.00 27.38
C GLN A 308 32.52 -21.45 28.82
N THR A 309 31.51 -21.81 29.63
CA THR A 309 31.71 -22.42 30.96
C THR A 309 30.43 -23.15 31.41
N ASP A 310 30.58 -24.28 32.13
CA ASP A 310 29.52 -25.05 32.80
C ASP A 310 28.80 -24.21 33.88
N GLU A 311 27.95 -23.30 33.46
CA GLU A 311 27.02 -22.60 34.37
C GLU A 311 25.57 -22.82 33.93
N GLU A 312 24.70 -22.94 34.93
CA GLU A 312 23.26 -23.12 34.77
C GLU A 312 22.65 -22.18 33.71
N PRO A 313 21.60 -22.63 33.00
CA PRO A 313 21.03 -21.88 31.88
C PRO A 313 20.58 -20.48 32.33
N ILE A 314 21.07 -19.47 31.61
CA ILE A 314 20.59 -18.09 31.72
C ILE A 314 19.31 -18.00 30.89
N PHE A 315 18.21 -17.64 31.52
CA PHE A 315 16.93 -17.47 30.86
C PHE A 315 16.80 -16.04 30.34
N MET A 316 16.13 -15.85 29.21
CA MET A 316 15.79 -14.50 28.71
C MET A 316 14.30 -14.19 28.91
N VAL A 317 13.48 -15.21 29.12
CA VAL A 317 12.04 -15.12 29.38
C VAL A 317 11.69 -16.17 30.42
N VAL A 318 10.97 -15.74 31.45
CA VAL A 318 10.54 -16.57 32.57
C VAL A 318 9.07 -16.32 32.90
N GLU A 319 8.41 -17.26 33.57
CA GLU A 319 7.00 -17.15 33.96
C GLU A 319 6.73 -15.93 34.88
N GLU A 320 7.60 -15.69 35.86
CA GLU A 320 7.59 -14.46 36.67
C GLU A 320 8.86 -13.65 36.38
N MET A 321 8.71 -12.47 35.78
CA MET A 321 9.86 -11.62 35.43
C MET A 321 10.48 -10.94 36.66
N PRO A 322 11.82 -10.76 36.69
CA PRO A 322 12.45 -9.94 37.71
C PRO A 322 11.86 -8.53 37.77
N THR A 323 11.65 -8.04 38.99
CA THR A 323 11.13 -6.69 39.23
C THR A 323 12.07 -5.93 40.15
N PHE A 324 12.31 -4.65 39.84
CA PHE A 324 13.01 -3.76 40.77
C PHE A 324 12.23 -3.65 42.07
N GLN A 325 12.91 -3.51 43.21
CA GLN A 325 12.23 -3.32 44.49
C GLN A 325 11.38 -2.03 44.43
N GLY A 326 10.05 -2.16 44.57
CA GLY A 326 9.11 -1.05 44.39
C GLY A 326 8.58 -0.87 42.96
N GLY A 327 8.90 -1.79 42.04
CA GLY A 327 8.36 -1.81 40.68
C GLY A 327 8.99 -0.80 39.73
N HIS A 328 8.33 -0.60 38.59
CA HIS A 328 8.84 0.22 37.49
C HIS A 328 9.00 1.71 37.86
N GLU A 329 8.09 2.25 38.68
CA GLU A 329 8.14 3.65 39.14
C GLU A 329 9.38 3.90 40.02
N ALA A 330 9.68 2.99 40.94
CA ALA A 330 10.87 3.07 41.78
C ALA A 330 12.17 2.96 40.96
N LEU A 331 12.19 2.12 39.92
CA LEU A 331 13.32 2.03 38.99
C LEU A 331 13.53 3.35 38.24
N SER A 332 12.45 3.93 37.70
CA SER A 332 12.50 5.23 37.00
C SER A 332 13.01 6.34 37.92
N GLN A 333 12.49 6.41 39.15
CA GLN A 333 12.93 7.37 40.16
C GLN A 333 14.41 7.15 40.53
N TYR A 334 14.83 5.92 40.78
CA TYR A 334 16.22 5.58 41.08
C TYR A 334 17.16 6.04 39.97
N LEU A 335 16.83 5.74 38.71
CA LEU A 335 17.61 6.17 37.55
C LEU A 335 17.69 7.70 37.47
N SER A 336 16.57 8.41 37.66
CA SER A 336 16.54 9.87 37.61
C SER A 336 17.39 10.55 38.69
N THR A 337 17.52 9.95 39.89
CA THR A 337 18.29 10.53 41.00
C THR A 337 19.76 10.09 41.01
N HIS A 338 20.09 8.93 40.44
CA HIS A 338 21.43 8.36 40.48
C HIS A 338 22.23 8.54 39.19
N ILE A 339 21.56 8.72 38.04
CA ILE A 339 22.22 9.07 36.77
C ILE A 339 22.53 10.57 36.78
N LYS A 340 23.81 10.91 36.63
CA LYS A 340 24.29 12.27 36.45
C LYS A 340 24.71 12.48 35.02
N TYR A 341 24.14 13.48 34.36
CA TYR A 341 24.60 13.86 33.03
C TYR A 341 26.05 14.35 33.09
N PRO A 342 27.02 13.68 32.41
CA PRO A 342 28.41 14.12 32.43
C PRO A 342 28.56 15.55 31.88
N GLU A 343 29.32 16.40 32.57
CA GLU A 343 29.45 17.81 32.20
C GLU A 343 30.07 18.02 30.81
N GLU A 344 31.00 17.14 30.42
CA GLU A 344 31.63 17.13 29.10
C GLU A 344 30.61 16.84 27.99
N ALA A 345 29.80 15.79 28.15
CA ALA A 345 28.73 15.45 27.22
C ALA A 345 27.65 16.55 27.15
N ARG A 346 27.35 17.18 28.28
CA ARG A 346 26.44 18.33 28.37
C ARG A 346 26.97 19.56 27.65
N ALA A 347 28.25 19.90 27.85
CA ALA A 347 28.90 21.05 27.21
C ALA A 347 29.02 20.86 25.68
N ASN A 348 29.27 19.62 25.25
CA ASN A 348 29.41 19.27 23.83
C ASN A 348 28.07 19.05 23.12
N GLY A 349 26.94 19.13 23.83
CA GLY A 349 25.62 18.96 23.23
C GLY A 349 25.31 17.52 22.82
N VAL A 350 25.95 16.55 23.45
CA VAL A 350 25.91 15.13 23.07
C VAL A 350 24.66 14.49 23.63
N GLU A 351 23.76 14.03 22.75
CA GLU A 351 22.53 13.31 23.09
C GLU A 351 22.54 11.93 22.44
N GLY A 352 21.91 10.94 23.08
CA GLY A 352 21.84 9.61 22.50
C GLY A 352 21.24 8.56 23.43
N LYS A 353 21.20 7.33 22.93
CA LYS A 353 20.69 6.17 23.65
C LYS A 353 21.83 5.18 23.83
N CYS A 354 22.12 4.81 25.07
CA CYS A 354 22.98 3.68 25.37
C CYS A 354 22.14 2.47 25.79
N LEU A 355 22.62 1.28 25.44
CA LEU A 355 21.97 0.01 25.74
C LEU A 355 22.90 -0.82 26.60
N VAL A 356 22.47 -1.07 27.84
CA VAL A 356 23.22 -1.88 28.81
C VAL A 356 22.52 -3.23 28.97
N THR A 357 23.28 -4.32 28.88
CA THR A 357 22.82 -5.67 29.22
C THR A 357 23.42 -6.11 30.54
N PHE A 358 22.66 -6.85 31.34
CA PHE A 358 23.11 -7.40 32.61
C PHE A 358 22.30 -8.64 32.97
N ILE A 359 22.81 -9.44 33.90
CA ILE A 359 22.14 -10.65 34.39
C ILE A 359 21.67 -10.39 35.81
N ILE A 360 20.41 -10.73 36.08
CA ILE A 360 19.87 -10.79 37.43
C ILE A 360 20.03 -12.23 37.93
N GLU A 361 20.80 -12.39 38.99
CA GLU A 361 21.07 -13.67 39.63
C GLU A 361 19.89 -14.12 40.51
N LYS A 362 19.93 -15.36 40.99
CA LYS A 362 18.85 -15.94 41.82
C LYS A 362 18.65 -15.23 43.16
N ASP A 363 19.68 -14.57 43.66
CA ASP A 363 19.63 -13.76 44.88
C ASP A 363 19.18 -12.31 44.62
N GLY A 364 18.87 -11.98 43.35
CA GLY A 364 18.50 -10.64 42.93
C GLY A 364 19.69 -9.73 42.62
N SER A 365 20.93 -10.18 42.84
CA SER A 365 22.12 -9.37 42.52
C SER A 365 22.30 -9.22 41.00
N ILE A 366 22.97 -8.15 40.59
CA ILE A 366 23.27 -7.89 39.18
C ILE A 366 24.70 -8.31 38.88
N SER A 367 24.87 -9.16 37.88
CA SER A 367 26.16 -9.61 37.36
C SER A 367 26.29 -9.33 35.86
N ASN A 368 27.49 -9.51 35.31
CA ASN A 368 27.76 -9.45 33.85
C ASN A 368 27.23 -8.20 33.14
N VAL A 369 27.36 -7.02 33.78
CA VAL A 369 26.98 -5.74 33.18
C VAL A 369 27.90 -5.40 32.00
N LYS A 370 27.34 -5.34 30.80
CA LYS A 370 28.04 -5.03 29.54
C LYS A 370 27.30 -3.95 28.75
N LEU A 371 28.05 -3.13 28.02
CA LEU A 371 27.49 -2.18 27.08
C LEU A 371 27.25 -2.91 25.74
N LEU A 372 25.99 -3.01 25.31
CA LEU A 372 25.64 -3.56 23.99
C LEU A 372 25.78 -2.51 22.90
N ARG A 373 25.39 -1.27 23.21
CA ARG A 373 25.47 -0.16 22.27
C ARG A 373 25.71 1.13 23.02
N GLY A 374 26.83 1.77 22.72
CA GLY A 374 27.17 3.10 23.22
C GLY A 374 26.83 4.20 22.24
N PHE A 375 26.89 5.43 22.71
CA PHE A 375 26.85 6.63 21.86
C PHE A 375 27.90 7.67 22.25
N ASP A 376 28.42 7.63 23.47
CA ASP A 376 29.40 8.56 24.02
C ASP A 376 30.06 7.96 25.25
N ASP A 377 31.40 7.94 25.29
CA ASP A 377 32.16 7.23 26.34
C ASP A 377 31.84 7.73 27.75
N ALA A 378 31.58 9.03 27.94
CA ALA A 378 31.27 9.57 29.26
C ALA A 378 29.86 9.13 29.72
N CYS A 379 28.87 9.20 28.83
CA CYS A 379 27.50 8.78 29.12
C CYS A 379 27.38 7.26 29.28
N ASP A 380 28.14 6.50 28.49
CA ASP A 380 28.17 5.05 28.52
C ASP A 380 28.79 4.53 29.84
N ASN A 381 29.88 5.15 30.30
CA ASN A 381 30.49 4.84 31.59
C ASN A 381 29.57 5.17 32.76
N GLU A 382 28.84 6.29 32.68
CA GLU A 382 27.85 6.66 33.70
C GLU A 382 26.69 5.68 33.76
N ALA A 383 26.17 5.27 32.60
CA ALA A 383 25.14 4.24 32.52
C ALA A 383 25.62 2.92 33.14
N LEU A 384 26.82 2.46 32.79
CA LEU A 384 27.42 1.25 33.37
C LEU A 384 27.61 1.38 34.90
N ARG A 385 28.04 2.54 35.40
CA ARG A 385 28.21 2.80 36.83
C ARG A 385 26.90 2.63 37.57
N VAL A 386 25.82 3.22 37.04
CA VAL A 386 24.50 3.22 37.69
C VAL A 386 23.88 1.83 37.67
N VAL A 387 23.98 1.09 36.57
CA VAL A 387 23.50 -0.30 36.50
C VAL A 387 24.25 -1.20 37.48
N LYS A 388 25.57 -1.03 37.61
CA LYS A 388 26.38 -1.79 38.58
C LYS A 388 26.05 -1.46 40.04
N SER A 389 25.59 -0.24 40.32
CA SER A 389 25.25 0.21 41.68
C SER A 389 23.79 -0.02 42.08
N MET A 390 22.98 -0.62 41.21
CA MET A 390 21.57 -0.88 41.50
C MET A 390 21.42 -1.84 42.69
N PRO A 391 20.40 -1.62 43.56
CA PRO A 391 20.07 -2.56 44.62
C PRO A 391 19.59 -3.91 44.03
N ALA A 392 19.58 -4.94 44.85
CA ALA A 392 19.13 -6.28 44.47
C ALA A 392 17.67 -6.25 43.98
N TRP A 393 17.37 -6.95 42.89
CA TRP A 393 16.04 -7.09 42.30
C TRP A 393 15.28 -8.27 42.92
N ASN A 394 13.97 -8.32 42.73
CA ASN A 394 13.25 -9.58 42.92
C ASN A 394 13.65 -10.52 41.77
N PRO A 395 14.13 -11.75 42.05
CA PRO A 395 14.59 -12.67 41.02
C PRO A 395 13.42 -13.16 40.16
N GLY A 396 13.75 -13.66 38.98
CA GLY A 396 12.79 -14.23 38.05
C GLY A 396 12.49 -15.68 38.42
N LYS A 397 11.25 -16.13 38.21
CA LYS A 397 10.86 -17.52 38.49
C LYS A 397 10.43 -18.27 37.24
N GLN A 398 10.94 -19.49 37.13
CA GLN A 398 10.54 -20.46 36.12
C GLN A 398 10.11 -21.74 36.82
N ARG A 399 8.86 -22.18 36.62
CA ARG A 399 8.31 -23.38 37.28
C ARG A 399 8.45 -23.32 38.81
N GLY A 400 8.26 -22.13 39.39
CA GLY A 400 8.36 -21.88 40.82
C GLY A 400 9.77 -21.87 41.42
N LYS A 401 10.83 -21.92 40.60
CA LYS A 401 12.23 -21.80 41.05
C LYS A 401 12.85 -20.49 40.57
N ASP A 402 13.66 -19.87 41.43
CA ASP A 402 14.44 -18.68 41.08
C ASP A 402 15.52 -19.03 40.06
N VAL A 403 15.60 -18.26 38.98
CA VAL A 403 16.50 -18.51 37.85
C VAL A 403 17.24 -17.23 37.44
N ARG A 404 18.39 -17.42 36.80
CA ARG A 404 19.21 -16.33 36.26
C ARG A 404 18.53 -15.76 35.02
N VAL A 405 18.34 -14.45 34.97
CA VAL A 405 17.66 -13.80 33.82
C VAL A 405 18.50 -12.69 33.21
N GLN A 406 18.73 -12.73 31.90
CA GLN A 406 19.39 -11.66 31.18
C GLN A 406 18.40 -10.54 30.80
N PHE A 407 18.78 -9.30 31.08
CA PHE A 407 18.01 -8.09 30.83
C PHE A 407 18.74 -7.10 29.95
N ASN A 408 17.98 -6.35 29.13
CA ASN A 408 18.49 -5.24 28.34
C ASN A 408 17.75 -3.95 28.73
N MET A 409 18.51 -2.95 29.19
CA MET A 409 18.00 -1.67 29.62
C MET A 409 18.49 -0.54 28.71
N PRO A 410 17.58 0.08 27.93
CA PRO A 410 17.91 1.29 27.19
C PRO A 410 17.86 2.51 28.13
N ILE A 411 18.93 3.30 28.15
CA ILE A 411 19.01 4.58 28.86
C ILE A 411 19.18 5.69 27.82
N GLN A 412 18.25 6.65 27.81
CA GLN A 412 18.28 7.79 26.90
C GLN A 412 18.76 9.05 27.63
N PHE A 413 19.84 9.64 27.11
CA PHE A 413 20.32 10.96 27.50
C PHE A 413 19.84 11.98 26.47
N LYS A 414 19.14 13.02 26.96
CA LYS A 414 18.61 14.09 26.14
C LYS A 414 18.84 15.43 26.83
N LEU A 415 19.29 16.43 26.08
CA LEU A 415 19.43 17.80 26.55
C LEU A 415 18.16 18.57 26.20
N ASP A 416 17.83 19.55 27.04
CA ASP A 416 16.80 20.50 26.67
C ASP A 416 17.42 21.61 25.82
N ASN A 417 16.92 21.74 24.59
CA ASN A 417 17.34 22.77 23.63
C ASN A 417 16.83 24.15 24.08
N ALA A 418 17.45 24.73 25.10
CA ALA A 418 17.18 26.08 25.56
C ALA A 418 18.46 26.77 26.04
N LYS A 419 19.42 27.00 25.13
CA LYS A 419 20.55 27.98 25.27
C LYS A 419 21.54 27.92 24.09
N LYS A 420 21.09 28.05 22.83
CA LYS A 420 22.00 28.21 21.67
C LYS A 420 21.85 29.53 20.90
N THR A 421 21.17 30.55 21.47
CA THR A 421 20.86 31.79 20.72
C THR A 421 21.52 33.07 21.25
N GLU A 422 22.33 33.06 22.32
CA GLU A 422 22.90 34.32 22.86
C GLU A 422 24.39 34.61 22.56
N GLU A 423 25.18 33.69 22.01
CA GLU A 423 26.63 33.94 21.79
C GLU A 423 27.06 34.25 20.35
N LYS A 424 26.14 34.65 19.46
CA LYS A 424 26.50 35.15 18.10
C LYS A 424 26.15 36.61 17.84
N LYS A 425 26.13 37.43 18.88
CA LYS A 425 26.18 38.90 18.78
C LYS A 425 27.07 39.46 19.89
N GLY A 426 28.37 39.39 19.67
CA GLY A 426 29.40 40.17 20.35
C GLY A 426 30.33 40.74 19.29
#